data_AF-A0AAE0AMN8-F1
#
_entry.id   AF-A0AAE0AMN8-F1
#
_cell.length_a   1.000
_cell.length_b   1.000
_cell.length_c   1.000
_cell.angle_alpha   90.00
_cell.angle_beta   90.00
_cell.angle_gamma   90.00
#
_symmetry.space_group_name_H-M   'P 1'
#
loop_
_entity.id
_entity.type
_entity.pdbx_description
1 polymer ?
#
loop_
_entity_poly.entity_id
_entity_poly.type
_entity_poly.pdbx_seq_one_letter_code
_entity_poly.pdbx_strand_id
1 'polypeptide(L)'
;MGPVLTANITVHTIWYGRWQKSQKKIIREFINSISAVDSKRPSVSGWWKTVQLYTDQTGANISRTVRLGEEKNDRFYSHGKKLTRLSIQSVIKSHVTAKSKPLPINPKSGLYLLLTSDDVYVQDFCGQVCGFHYFTFPSIVGYTLPYAWIGNSAKLCPGVCAYPFAVTELYPRTEAVKVT
;
A
#
# COMPACT_ATOMS: atom_id res chain seq x y z
N MET A 1 21.37 6.26 4.00
CA MET A 1 20.28 5.27 4.01
C MET A 1 19.08 5.87 4.74
N GLY A 2 17.86 5.72 4.21
CA GLY A 2 16.64 6.19 4.87
C GLY A 2 16.20 5.27 6.02
N PRO A 3 15.24 5.70 6.87
CA PRO A 3 14.70 4.84 7.92
C PRO A 3 13.96 3.63 7.34
N VAL A 4 14.09 2.47 7.99
CA VAL A 4 13.30 1.27 7.70
C VAL A 4 12.52 0.82 8.93
N LEU A 5 11.49 -0.01 8.74
CA LEU A 5 10.67 -0.52 9.83
C LEU A 5 11.30 -1.80 10.43
N THR A 6 11.90 -1.65 11.60
CA THR A 6 12.60 -2.72 12.33
C THR A 6 11.70 -3.43 13.36
N ALA A 7 10.66 -2.76 13.84
CA ALA A 7 9.62 -3.33 14.70
C ALA A 7 8.52 -4.07 13.91
N ASN A 8 7.77 -4.96 14.58
CA ASN A 8 6.68 -5.72 13.97
C ASN A 8 5.67 -4.84 13.21
N ILE A 9 5.66 -4.92 11.89
CA ILE A 9 4.94 -4.02 10.99
C ILE A 9 3.44 -4.35 11.04
N THR A 10 2.62 -3.34 11.27
CA THR A 10 1.15 -3.44 11.26
C THR A 10 0.62 -2.58 10.12
N VAL A 11 0.02 -3.21 9.11
CA VAL A 11 -0.49 -2.53 7.90
C VAL A 11 -1.94 -2.15 8.10
N HIS A 12 -2.21 -0.87 8.27
CA HIS A 12 -3.55 -0.29 8.35
C HIS A 12 -4.00 0.15 6.96
N THR A 13 -5.05 -0.49 6.43
CA THR A 13 -5.46 -0.27 5.04
C THR A 13 -6.62 0.71 4.93
N ILE A 14 -6.49 1.70 4.06
CA ILE A 14 -7.55 2.65 3.69
C ILE A 14 -8.01 2.31 2.27
N TRP A 15 -9.23 1.78 2.15
CA TRP A 15 -9.89 1.51 0.88
C TRP A 15 -10.61 2.77 0.41
N TYR A 16 -9.92 3.59 -0.37
CA TYR A 16 -10.45 4.85 -0.88
C TYR A 16 -11.26 4.62 -2.18
N GLY A 17 -12.55 4.93 -2.12
CA GLY A 17 -13.52 4.70 -3.19
C GLY A 17 -14.19 3.32 -3.17
N ARG A 18 -14.68 2.87 -4.32
CA ARG A 18 -15.51 1.67 -4.44
C ARG A 18 -14.66 0.44 -4.75
N TRP A 19 -14.56 -0.45 -3.76
CA TRP A 19 -13.77 -1.67 -3.86
C TRP A 19 -14.64 -2.93 -3.71
N GLN A 20 -14.42 -3.89 -4.59
CA GLN A 20 -15.08 -5.19 -4.53
C GLN A 20 -14.54 -6.03 -3.36
N LYS A 21 -15.38 -6.91 -2.80
CA LYS A 21 -14.95 -7.80 -1.71
C LYS A 21 -13.82 -8.75 -2.16
N SER A 22 -13.88 -9.23 -3.39
CA SER A 22 -12.87 -10.10 -4.02
C SER A 22 -11.49 -9.43 -4.08
N GLN A 23 -11.43 -8.18 -4.55
CA GLN A 23 -10.18 -7.41 -4.63
C GLN A 23 -9.56 -7.19 -3.25
N LYS A 24 -10.36 -6.85 -2.23
CA LYS A 24 -9.86 -6.71 -0.85
C LYS A 24 -9.32 -8.01 -0.31
N LYS A 25 -10.01 -9.12 -0.57
CA LYS A 25 -9.59 -10.45 -0.12
C LYS A 25 -8.19 -10.77 -0.64
N ILE A 26 -7.95 -10.59 -1.94
CA ILE A 26 -6.63 -10.82 -2.57
C ILE A 26 -5.53 -10.00 -1.88
N ILE A 27 -5.78 -8.71 -1.63
CA ILE A 27 -4.77 -7.82 -1.03
C ILE A 27 -4.51 -8.18 0.45
N ARG A 28 -5.55 -8.56 1.20
CA ARG A 28 -5.38 -9.07 2.57
C ARG A 28 -4.59 -10.36 2.60
N GLU A 29 -4.87 -11.29 1.70
CA GLU A 29 -4.14 -12.55 1.56
C GLU A 29 -2.67 -12.29 1.20
N PHE A 30 -2.40 -11.35 0.29
CA PHE A 30 -1.05 -10.91 -0.01
C PHE A 30 -0.32 -10.38 1.23
N ILE A 31 -0.92 -9.43 1.98
CA ILE A 31 -0.31 -8.88 3.21
C ILE A 31 -0.01 -10.00 4.22
N ASN A 32 -0.96 -10.91 4.45
CA ASN A 32 -0.78 -12.02 5.37
C ASN A 32 0.27 -13.03 4.89
N SER A 33 0.47 -13.18 3.58
CA SER A 33 1.46 -14.09 3.00
C SER A 33 2.91 -13.64 3.22
N ILE A 34 3.15 -12.36 3.55
CA ILE A 34 4.49 -11.80 3.79
C ILE A 34 5.19 -12.49 4.97
N SER A 35 4.43 -12.79 6.03
CA SER A 35 4.96 -13.43 7.25
C SER A 35 4.53 -14.88 7.42
N ALA A 36 3.93 -15.48 6.39
CA ALA A 36 3.46 -16.86 6.46
C ALA A 36 4.62 -17.83 6.75
N VAL A 37 4.35 -18.74 7.69
CA VAL A 37 5.23 -19.87 8.00
C VAL A 37 4.95 -21.02 7.03
N ASP A 38 5.96 -21.88 6.82
CA ASP A 38 5.85 -23.13 6.05
C ASP A 38 5.26 -23.02 4.63
N SER A 39 5.45 -21.86 3.98
CA SER A 39 5.01 -21.65 2.60
C SER A 39 5.87 -22.42 1.62
N LYS A 40 5.23 -23.15 0.69
CA LYS A 40 5.91 -23.80 -0.44
C LYS A 40 6.64 -22.75 -1.29
N ARG A 41 7.84 -23.07 -1.78
CA ARG A 41 8.63 -22.15 -2.62
C ARG A 41 8.20 -22.29 -4.10
N PRO A 42 8.15 -21.18 -4.87
CA PRO A 42 8.39 -19.79 -4.46
C PRO A 42 7.24 -19.21 -3.62
N SER A 43 7.55 -18.30 -2.69
CA SER A 43 6.54 -17.64 -1.83
C SER A 43 6.87 -16.18 -1.53
N VAL A 44 5.84 -15.39 -1.20
CA VAL A 44 6.00 -14.01 -0.74
C VAL A 44 6.84 -13.93 0.54
N SER A 45 6.64 -14.86 1.49
CA SER A 45 7.49 -14.97 2.68
C SER A 45 8.95 -15.31 2.37
N GLY A 46 9.19 -16.11 1.31
CA GLY A 46 10.53 -16.40 0.80
C GLY A 46 11.21 -15.15 0.22
N TRP A 47 10.49 -14.38 -0.59
CA TRP A 47 10.95 -13.08 -1.09
C TRP A 47 11.19 -12.08 0.05
N TRP A 48 10.31 -12.03 1.07
CA TRP A 48 10.46 -11.13 2.22
C TRP A 48 11.71 -11.42 3.05
N LYS A 49 12.24 -12.66 3.03
CA LYS A 49 13.55 -12.98 3.67
C LYS A 49 14.70 -12.25 3.00
N THR A 50 14.64 -12.01 1.69
CA THR A 50 15.62 -11.17 1.00
C THR A 50 15.47 -9.70 1.41
N VAL A 51 14.24 -9.22 1.57
CA VAL A 51 13.98 -7.83 2.03
C VAL A 51 14.50 -7.61 3.46
N GLN A 52 14.47 -8.63 4.33
CA GLN A 52 15.05 -8.54 5.68
C GLN A 52 16.56 -8.31 5.70
N LEU A 53 17.28 -8.43 4.57
CA LEU A 53 18.71 -8.14 4.51
C LEU A 53 19.03 -6.63 4.48
N TYR A 54 18.03 -5.78 4.21
CA TYR A 54 18.19 -4.33 4.29
C TYR A 54 18.16 -3.85 5.74
N THR A 55 18.99 -2.84 6.05
CA THR A 55 19.15 -2.28 7.40
C THR A 55 18.87 -0.78 7.42
N ASP A 56 18.57 -0.27 8.62
CA ASP A 56 18.62 1.17 8.90
C ASP A 56 20.07 1.63 9.15
N GLN A 57 20.22 2.90 9.55
CA GLN A 57 21.51 3.51 9.88
C GLN A 57 22.16 2.91 11.15
N THR A 58 21.41 2.18 11.97
CA THR A 58 21.91 1.50 13.17
C THR A 58 22.35 0.06 12.90
N GLY A 59 22.16 -0.42 11.67
CA GLY A 59 22.39 -1.82 11.30
C GLY A 59 21.24 -2.75 11.66
N ALA A 60 20.11 -2.22 12.13
CA ALA A 60 18.94 -3.04 12.45
C ALA A 60 18.17 -3.39 11.18
N ASN A 61 17.87 -4.69 11.02
CA ASN A 61 17.22 -5.25 9.85
C ASN A 61 15.71 -4.92 9.80
N ILE A 62 15.15 -4.91 8.59
CA ILE A 62 13.69 -4.87 8.39
C ILE A 62 13.03 -6.03 9.15
N SER A 63 11.89 -5.75 9.79
CA SER A 63 11.16 -6.76 10.55
C SER A 63 10.68 -7.92 9.67
N ARG A 64 10.85 -9.14 10.17
CA ARG A 64 10.22 -10.33 9.59
C ARG A 64 8.69 -10.25 9.63
N THR A 65 8.15 -9.61 10.66
CA THR A 65 6.72 -9.67 10.98
C THR A 65 5.99 -8.52 10.31
N VAL A 66 5.02 -8.89 9.49
CA VAL A 66 4.05 -8.01 8.84
C VAL A 66 2.68 -8.63 9.08
N ARG A 67 1.77 -7.84 9.65
CA ARG A 67 0.39 -8.26 9.92
C ARG A 67 -0.59 -7.22 9.42
N LEU A 68 -1.77 -7.70 9.03
CA LEU A 68 -2.90 -6.82 8.76
C LEU A 68 -3.41 -6.20 10.07
N GLY A 69 -3.58 -4.89 10.09
CA GLY A 69 -4.21 -4.15 11.18
C GLY A 69 -5.62 -3.69 10.83
N GLU A 70 -6.11 -2.69 11.56
CA GLU A 70 -7.40 -2.04 11.31
C GLU A 70 -7.53 -1.51 9.88
N GLU A 71 -8.74 -1.60 9.31
CA GLU A 71 -9.05 -1.17 7.96
C GLU A 71 -10.17 -0.12 7.94
N LYS A 72 -10.08 0.84 7.02
CA LYS A 72 -11.13 1.85 6.79
C LYS A 72 -11.64 1.79 5.37
N ASN A 73 -12.96 1.97 5.24
CA ASN A 73 -13.64 2.05 3.95
C ASN A 73 -14.10 3.48 3.73
N ASP A 74 -13.58 4.12 2.69
CA ASP A 74 -13.99 5.47 2.30
C ASP A 74 -14.72 5.41 0.96
N ARG A 75 -15.92 4.84 0.99
CA ARG A 75 -16.74 4.62 -0.22
C ARG A 75 -17.34 5.90 -0.78
N PHE A 76 -17.33 6.97 0.00
CA PHE A 76 -17.94 8.26 -0.32
C PHE A 76 -16.92 9.29 -0.79
N TYR A 77 -15.65 8.90 -0.95
CA TYR A 77 -14.59 9.75 -1.47
C TYR A 77 -14.46 11.02 -0.63
N SER A 78 -14.05 10.88 0.64
CA SER A 78 -13.99 12.01 1.60
C SER A 78 -13.26 13.26 1.10
N HIS A 79 -12.39 13.12 0.09
CA HIS A 79 -11.63 14.19 -0.55
C HIS A 79 -11.83 14.25 -2.08
N GLY A 80 -12.95 13.74 -2.58
CA GLY A 80 -13.27 13.70 -4.01
C GLY A 80 -12.49 12.63 -4.80
N LYS A 81 -12.71 12.58 -6.11
CA LYS A 81 -12.12 11.58 -7.00
C LYS A 81 -10.81 11.99 -7.66
N LYS A 82 -10.33 13.20 -7.40
CA LYS A 82 -9.05 13.72 -7.90
C LYS A 82 -8.19 14.06 -6.70
N LEU A 83 -7.09 13.33 -6.52
CA LEU A 83 -6.20 13.46 -5.39
C LEU A 83 -4.81 13.97 -5.82
N THR A 84 -4.13 14.62 -4.90
CA THR A 84 -2.72 14.99 -4.98
C THR A 84 -1.97 14.34 -3.82
N ARG A 85 -0.64 14.43 -3.80
CA ARG A 85 0.17 13.94 -2.66
C ARG A 85 -0.23 14.60 -1.34
N LEU A 86 -0.68 15.85 -1.37
CA LEU A 86 -1.17 16.56 -0.18
C LEU A 86 -2.54 16.04 0.25
N SER A 87 -3.48 15.85 -0.68
CA SER A 87 -4.81 15.35 -0.30
C SER A 87 -4.77 13.91 0.20
N ILE A 88 -3.81 13.10 -0.25
CA ILE A 88 -3.54 11.76 0.30
C ILE A 88 -3.26 11.82 1.82
N GLN A 89 -2.48 12.80 2.26
CA GLN A 89 -2.23 13.01 3.70
C GLN A 89 -3.50 13.47 4.42
N SER A 90 -4.33 14.30 3.80
CA SER A 90 -5.63 14.71 4.35
C SER A 90 -6.60 13.52 4.48
N VAL A 91 -6.61 12.58 3.53
CA VAL A 91 -7.39 11.33 3.65
C VAL A 91 -6.91 10.51 4.86
N ILE A 92 -5.59 10.35 5.02
CA ILE A 92 -5.02 9.65 6.18
C ILE A 92 -5.45 10.34 7.48
N LYS A 93 -5.36 11.68 7.55
CA LYS A 93 -5.83 12.48 8.69
C LYS A 93 -7.27 12.13 9.05
N SER A 94 -8.19 12.19 8.10
CA SER A 94 -9.61 11.90 8.34
C SER A 94 -9.88 10.51 8.88
N HIS A 95 -8.99 9.54 8.64
CA HIS A 95 -9.13 8.18 9.15
C HIS A 95 -8.46 7.94 10.49
N VAL A 96 -7.35 8.61 10.80
CA VAL A 96 -6.73 8.54 12.14
C VAL A 96 -7.44 9.43 13.16
N THR A 97 -8.15 10.47 12.72
CA THR A 97 -8.97 11.34 13.59
C THR A 97 -10.47 11.07 13.47
N ALA A 98 -10.88 9.94 12.89
CA ALA A 98 -12.29 9.61 12.72
C ALA A 98 -13.00 9.45 14.07
N LYS A 99 -14.20 10.03 14.22
CA LYS A 99 -15.00 9.90 15.45
C LYS A 99 -15.36 8.45 15.79
N SER A 100 -15.62 7.65 14.77
CA SER A 100 -15.96 6.23 14.93
C SER A 100 -14.81 5.37 14.40
N LYS A 101 -14.28 4.50 15.28
CA LYS A 101 -13.20 3.54 14.98
C LYS A 101 -12.04 4.19 14.19
N PRO A 102 -11.34 5.18 14.77
CA PRO A 102 -10.17 5.75 14.12
C PRO A 102 -9.10 4.68 13.89
N LEU A 103 -8.30 4.84 12.84
CA LEU A 103 -7.10 4.03 12.70
C LEU A 103 -6.14 4.36 13.87
N PRO A 104 -5.50 3.36 14.49
CA PRO A 104 -4.53 3.58 15.55
C PRO A 104 -3.41 4.51 15.07
N ILE A 105 -2.89 5.36 15.95
CA ILE A 105 -1.73 6.22 15.67
C ILE A 105 -0.48 5.51 16.16
N ASN A 106 0.37 5.05 15.23
CA ASN A 106 1.57 4.27 15.57
C ASN A 106 2.73 4.62 14.62
N PRO A 107 3.54 5.64 14.95
CA PRO A 107 4.69 6.05 14.15
C PRO A 107 5.82 5.01 14.05
N LYS A 108 5.94 4.12 15.04
CA LYS A 108 7.07 3.18 15.15
C LYS A 108 6.87 1.91 14.33
N SER A 109 5.63 1.41 14.27
CA SER A 109 5.35 0.12 13.63
C SER A 109 4.06 0.08 12.81
N GLY A 110 3.34 1.20 12.70
CA GLY A 110 2.18 1.34 11.81
C GLY A 110 2.59 1.77 10.41
N LEU A 111 2.09 1.07 9.39
CA LEU A 111 2.11 1.49 7.99
C LEU A 111 0.69 1.79 7.54
N TYR A 112 0.43 3.01 7.06
CA TYR A 112 -0.88 3.40 6.54
C TYR A 112 -0.89 3.22 5.02
N LEU A 113 -1.55 2.17 4.56
CA LEU A 113 -1.62 1.81 3.14
C LEU A 113 -2.92 2.35 2.55
N LEU A 114 -2.83 3.39 1.72
CA LEU A 114 -3.97 3.96 1.00
C LEU A 114 -4.07 3.36 -0.40
N LEU A 115 -5.19 2.72 -0.68
CA LEU A 115 -5.47 2.07 -1.96
C LEU A 115 -6.68 2.74 -2.61
N THR A 116 -6.47 3.38 -3.76
CA THR A 116 -7.55 4.05 -4.51
C THR A 116 -8.22 3.09 -5.46
N SER A 117 -9.55 3.16 -5.58
CA SER A 117 -10.31 2.39 -6.58
C SER A 117 -10.01 2.84 -8.01
N ASP A 118 -10.49 2.06 -8.99
CA ASP A 118 -10.27 2.25 -10.43
C ASP A 118 -10.93 3.50 -11.02
N ASP A 119 -11.73 4.22 -10.22
CA ASP A 119 -12.45 5.44 -10.58
C ASP A 119 -11.93 6.69 -9.85
N VAL A 120 -10.74 6.61 -9.25
CA VAL A 120 -10.07 7.72 -8.57
C VAL A 120 -8.76 8.02 -9.29
N TYR A 121 -8.58 9.28 -9.68
CA TYR A 121 -7.35 9.78 -10.26
C TYR A 121 -6.46 10.41 -9.19
N VAL A 122 -5.17 10.11 -9.24
CA VAL A 122 -4.15 10.76 -8.40
C VAL A 122 -3.15 11.43 -9.35
N GLN A 123 -2.70 12.63 -8.99
CA GLN A 123 -1.70 13.38 -9.74
C GLN A 123 -0.48 12.51 -10.10
N ASP A 124 -0.07 12.57 -11.37
CA ASP A 124 1.06 11.84 -11.97
C ASP A 124 0.91 10.31 -12.03
N PHE A 125 -0.27 9.78 -11.65
CA PHE A 125 -0.57 8.35 -11.78
C PHE A 125 -0.53 7.92 -13.25
N CYS A 126 0.04 6.73 -13.51
CA CYS A 126 0.24 6.14 -14.83
C CYS A 126 1.23 6.86 -15.76
N GLY A 127 1.55 8.13 -15.51
CA GLY A 127 2.55 8.88 -16.27
C GLY A 127 3.95 8.78 -15.66
N GLN A 128 4.07 8.97 -14.34
CA GLN A 128 5.35 9.02 -13.64
C GLN A 128 5.44 8.01 -12.50
N VAL A 129 4.31 7.68 -11.87
CA VAL A 129 4.26 6.79 -10.70
C VAL A 129 3.07 5.85 -10.75
N CYS A 130 3.24 4.65 -10.21
CA CYS A 130 2.15 3.70 -9.92
C CYS A 130 1.70 3.76 -8.45
N GLY A 131 2.53 4.38 -7.62
CA GLY A 131 2.40 4.48 -6.18
C GLY A 131 3.60 5.23 -5.61
N PHE A 132 3.56 5.54 -4.33
CA PHE A 132 4.70 6.10 -3.60
C PHE A 132 4.58 5.81 -2.11
N HIS A 133 5.68 5.92 -1.38
CA HIS A 133 5.69 5.92 0.08
C HIS A 133 6.34 7.21 0.61
N TYR A 134 5.90 7.66 1.78
CA TYR A 134 6.43 8.85 2.43
C TYR A 134 6.04 8.87 3.93
N PHE A 135 6.40 9.94 4.62
CA PHE A 135 5.90 10.22 5.98
C PHE A 135 4.88 11.35 5.94
N THR A 136 3.80 11.24 6.70
CA THR A 136 2.87 12.37 6.83
C THR A 136 3.55 13.55 7.50
N PHE A 137 3.15 14.77 7.12
CA PHE A 137 3.61 15.96 7.79
C PHE A 137 2.82 16.20 9.08
N PRO A 138 3.49 16.45 10.23
CA PRO A 138 2.81 16.83 11.47
C PRO A 138 1.89 18.05 11.30
N SER A 139 2.25 19.02 10.45
CA SER A 139 1.42 20.18 10.16
C SER A 139 0.08 19.85 9.48
N ILE A 140 -0.02 18.69 8.80
CA ILE A 140 -1.25 18.24 8.15
C ILE A 140 -1.99 17.27 9.06
N VAL A 141 -1.32 16.19 9.47
CA VAL A 141 -1.96 15.03 10.13
C VAL A 141 -1.89 15.10 11.66
N GLY A 142 -1.02 15.93 12.22
CA GLY A 142 -0.71 15.97 13.65
C GLY A 142 0.38 14.98 14.07
N TYR A 143 0.77 14.07 13.17
CA TYR A 143 1.72 13.00 13.43
C TYR A 143 2.61 12.75 12.21
N THR A 144 3.84 12.29 12.46
CA THR A 144 4.72 11.74 11.42
C THR A 144 4.47 10.24 11.32
N LEU A 145 3.71 9.81 10.31
CA LEU A 145 3.29 8.41 10.13
C LEU A 145 3.85 7.87 8.81
N PRO A 146 4.49 6.69 8.79
CA PRO A 146 4.89 6.03 7.55
C PRO A 146 3.64 5.62 6.76
N TYR A 147 3.55 6.04 5.51
CA TYR A 147 2.42 5.68 4.65
C TYR A 147 2.88 5.33 3.24
N ALA A 148 2.02 4.59 2.55
CA ALA A 148 2.17 4.33 1.13
C ALA A 148 0.82 4.52 0.44
N TRP A 149 0.85 4.99 -0.79
CA TRP A 149 -0.28 5.00 -1.69
C TRP A 149 0.03 4.12 -2.91
N ILE A 150 -0.98 3.36 -3.35
CA ILE A 150 -0.94 2.60 -4.61
C ILE A 150 -2.22 2.89 -5.39
N GLY A 151 -2.04 3.26 -6.66
CA GLY A 151 -3.13 3.51 -7.61
C GLY A 151 -3.65 2.24 -8.26
N ASN A 152 -4.93 2.22 -8.64
CA ASN A 152 -5.52 1.10 -9.37
C ASN A 152 -5.37 1.33 -10.88
N SER A 153 -4.51 0.54 -11.50
CA SER A 153 -4.14 0.69 -12.90
C SER A 153 -5.09 0.01 -13.89
N ALA A 154 -6.07 -0.76 -13.41
CA ALA A 154 -6.86 -1.67 -14.24
C ALA A 154 -7.55 -1.00 -15.43
N LYS A 155 -7.99 0.26 -15.28
CA LYS A 155 -8.64 1.03 -16.34
C LYS A 155 -7.72 1.99 -17.10
N LEU A 156 -6.66 2.48 -16.44
CA LEU A 156 -5.86 3.60 -16.94
C LEU A 156 -4.56 3.18 -17.59
N CYS A 157 -3.83 2.24 -17.00
CA CYS A 157 -2.48 1.87 -17.46
C CYS A 157 -2.06 0.46 -17.01
N PRO A 158 -2.85 -0.59 -17.31
CA PRO A 158 -2.52 -1.94 -16.87
C PRO A 158 -1.14 -2.37 -17.39
N GLY A 159 -0.80 -2.04 -18.64
CA GLY A 159 0.50 -2.35 -19.25
C GLY A 159 1.72 -1.61 -18.68
N VAL A 160 1.52 -0.64 -17.80
CA VAL A 160 2.61 0.12 -17.14
C VAL A 160 2.72 -0.29 -15.68
N CYS A 161 1.59 -0.23 -14.95
CA CYS A 161 1.58 -0.38 -13.50
C CYS A 161 1.15 -1.76 -13.01
N ALA A 162 0.80 -2.69 -13.91
CA ALA A 162 0.50 -4.09 -13.58
C ALA A 162 1.37 -5.09 -14.33
N TYR A 163 2.44 -4.65 -15.02
CA TYR A 163 3.43 -5.58 -15.58
C TYR A 163 4.09 -6.41 -14.45
N PRO A 164 4.33 -7.73 -14.62
CA PRO A 164 4.08 -8.56 -15.81
C PRO A 164 2.70 -9.26 -15.82
N PHE A 165 1.78 -8.85 -14.95
CA PHE A 165 0.42 -9.40 -14.83
C PHE A 165 -0.59 -8.79 -15.80
N ALA A 166 -0.16 -7.83 -16.62
CA ALA A 166 -0.90 -7.30 -17.74
C ALA A 166 0.04 -7.12 -18.93
N VAL A 167 -0.47 -7.36 -20.13
CA VAL A 167 0.28 -7.18 -21.37
C VAL A 167 0.61 -5.71 -21.54
N THR A 168 1.87 -5.43 -21.86
CA THR A 168 2.35 -4.08 -22.14
C THR A 168 2.33 -3.83 -23.65
N GLU A 169 2.03 -2.60 -24.05
CA GLU A 169 2.06 -2.19 -25.47
C GLU A 169 3.45 -2.33 -26.08
N LEU A 170 4.51 -2.28 -25.25
CA LEU A 170 5.90 -2.46 -25.70
C LEU A 170 6.23 -3.91 -26.07
N TYR A 171 5.51 -4.89 -25.53
CA TYR A 171 5.70 -6.31 -25.79
C TYR A 171 4.34 -6.99 -26.05
N PRO A 172 3.67 -6.67 -27.16
CA PRO A 172 2.30 -7.12 -27.42
C PRO A 172 2.20 -8.64 -27.67
N ARG A 173 3.34 -9.33 -27.83
CA ARG A 173 3.43 -10.77 -28.07
C ARG A 173 3.69 -11.60 -26.81
N THR A 174 3.76 -10.98 -25.62
CA THR A 174 3.92 -11.72 -24.35
C THR A 174 2.57 -11.98 -23.70
N GLU A 175 2.39 -13.18 -23.13
CA GLU A 175 1.24 -13.49 -22.30
C GLU A 175 1.41 -12.90 -20.89
N ALA A 176 0.32 -12.39 -20.32
CA ALA A 176 0.30 -11.97 -18.93
C ALA A 176 0.52 -13.17 -18.00
N VAL A 177 1.36 -12.98 -16.98
CA VAL A 177 1.61 -14.03 -15.98
C VAL A 177 0.34 -14.28 -15.18
N LYS A 178 -0.12 -15.54 -15.17
CA LYS A 178 -1.26 -15.95 -14.34
C LYS A 178 -0.81 -16.14 -12.89
N VAL A 179 -1.59 -15.58 -11.97
CA VAL A 179 -1.44 -15.87 -10.53
C VAL A 179 -2.30 -17.09 -10.24
N THR A 180 -1.67 -18.25 -10.03
CA THR A 180 -2.32 -19.50 -9.62
C THR A 180 -2.30 -19.67 -8.11
#